data_AF-A0A1Y2BLQ6-F1
#
_entry.id   AF-A0A1Y2BLQ6-F1
#
_cell.length_a   1.000
_cell.length_b   1.000
_cell.length_c   1.000
_cell.angle_alpha   90.00
_cell.angle_beta   90.00
_cell.angle_gamma   90.00
#
_symmetry.space_group_name_H-M   'P 1'
#
loop_
_entity.id
_entity.type
_entity.pdbx_description
1 polymer ?
#
loop_
_entity_poly.entity_id
_entity_poly.type
_entity_poly.pdbx_seq_one_letter_code
_entity_poly.pdbx_strand_id
1 'polypeptide(L)'
;MHPHLDVPEKQLACREFISALEACHAKGFWPRLSGACNGDKHALSMCLKQERIERTTRNRENAKERNKKSREALARYDQEKAEAEGR
;
A
#
# COMPACT_ATOMS: atom_id res chain seq x y z
N MET A 1 15.30 -6.46 9.66
CA MET A 1 14.09 -5.63 9.61
C MET A 1 13.18 -6.14 8.49
N HIS A 2 12.05 -6.75 8.84
CA HIS A 2 10.96 -6.96 7.89
C HIS A 2 10.06 -5.71 7.93
N PRO A 3 9.48 -5.25 6.81
CA PRO A 3 8.40 -4.29 6.84
C PRO A 3 7.31 -4.83 7.78
N HIS A 4 6.70 -3.97 8.61
CA HIS A 4 5.58 -4.35 9.47
C HIS A 4 4.53 -5.13 8.66
N LEU A 5 4.52 -6.45 8.85
CA LEU A 5 3.60 -7.40 8.23
C LEU A 5 2.24 -7.33 8.90
N ASP A 6 2.10 -6.53 9.95
CA ASP A 6 0.94 -6.36 10.83
C ASP A 6 -0.28 -5.73 10.13
N VAL A 7 -0.23 -5.55 8.80
CA VAL A 7 -1.32 -5.03 7.98
C VAL A 7 -2.03 -6.22 7.31
N PRO A 8 -3.28 -6.53 7.71
CA PRO A 8 -4.00 -7.72 7.23
C PRO A 8 -4.07 -7.84 5.70
N GLU A 9 -4.27 -6.72 4.99
CA GLU A 9 -4.35 -6.74 3.53
C GLU A 9 -3.05 -7.23 2.87
N LYS A 10 -1.89 -6.83 3.42
CA LYS A 10 -0.58 -7.26 2.92
C LYS A 10 -0.34 -8.75 3.21
N GLN A 11 -0.82 -9.24 4.35
CA GLN A 11 -0.74 -10.65 4.71
C GLN A 11 -1.57 -11.52 3.77
N LEU A 12 -2.72 -11.03 3.31
CA LEU A 12 -3.55 -11.76 2.34
C LEU A 12 -2.91 -11.80 0.96
N ALA A 13 -2.46 -10.66 0.43
CA ALA A 13 -1.89 -10.58 -0.92
C ALA A 13 -0.57 -11.33 -1.08
N CYS A 14 0.29 -11.31 -0.05
CA CYS A 14 1.60 -11.96 -0.06
C CYS A 14 1.69 -13.21 0.82
N ARG A 15 0.54 -13.82 1.17
CA ARG A 15 0.45 -14.93 2.13
C ARG A 15 1.41 -16.07 1.82
N GLU A 16 1.41 -16.53 0.59
CA GLU A 16 2.24 -17.66 0.14
C GLU A 16 3.74 -17.38 0.33
N PHE A 17 4.19 -16.15 0.06
CA PHE A 17 5.59 -15.75 0.25
C PHE A 17 5.97 -15.57 1.73
N ILE A 18 5.02 -15.13 2.56
CA ILE A 18 5.20 -15.06 4.01
C ILE A 18 5.34 -16.48 4.56
N SER A 19 4.43 -17.38 4.20
CA SER A 19 4.46 -18.79 4.63
C SER A 19 5.71 -19.51 4.15
N ALA A 20 6.22 -19.23 2.95
CA ALA A 20 7.49 -19.78 2.47
C ALA A 20 8.69 -19.32 3.33
N LEU A 21 8.75 -18.02 3.64
CA LEU A 21 9.81 -17.48 4.49
C LEU A 21 9.73 -18.01 5.93
N GLU A 22 8.52 -18.13 6.49
CA GLU A 22 8.27 -18.71 7.80
C GLU A 22 8.65 -20.19 7.84
N ALA A 23 8.30 -20.96 6.81
CA ALA A 23 8.71 -22.35 6.67
C ALA A 23 10.24 -22.48 6.59
N CYS A 24 10.93 -21.54 5.93
CA CYS A 24 12.40 -21.52 5.93
C CYS A 24 12.97 -21.20 7.32
N HIS A 25 12.41 -20.21 8.02
CA HIS A 25 12.82 -19.89 9.40
C HIS A 25 12.52 -21.02 10.39
N ALA A 26 11.46 -21.81 10.17
CA ALA A 26 11.09 -22.96 10.99
C ALA A 26 12.13 -24.10 10.92
N LYS A 27 13.00 -24.13 9.90
CA LYS A 27 14.11 -25.10 9.76
C LYS A 27 15.23 -24.88 10.79
N GLY A 28 15.20 -23.77 11.53
CA GLY A 28 16.10 -23.49 12.65
C GLY A 28 16.86 -22.17 12.51
N PHE A 29 17.70 -21.90 13.52
CA PHE A 29 18.42 -20.63 13.61
C PHE A 29 19.56 -20.50 12.57
N TRP A 30 20.23 -21.61 12.25
CA TRP A 30 21.38 -21.61 11.33
C TRP A 30 21.03 -21.19 9.89
N PRO A 31 19.99 -21.73 9.23
CA PRO A 31 19.56 -21.27 7.89
C PRO A 31 19.18 -19.79 7.83
N ARG A 32 18.64 -19.27 8.93
CA ARG A 32 18.25 -17.85 9.05
C ARG A 32 19.48 -16.93 9.10
N LEU A 33 20.56 -17.38 9.73
CA LEU A 33 21.80 -16.59 9.86
C LEU A 33 22.72 -16.73 8.65
N SER A 34 22.79 -17.92 8.04
CA SER A 34 23.67 -18.19 6.90
C SER A 34 23.19 -17.57 5.57
N GLY A 35 21.95 -17.06 5.53
CA GLY A 35 21.36 -16.51 4.32
C GLY A 35 20.69 -17.55 3.42
N ALA A 36 20.50 -18.79 3.89
CA ALA A 36 19.80 -19.83 3.13
C ALA A 36 18.35 -19.44 2.78
N CYS A 37 17.70 -18.60 3.60
CA CYS A 37 16.34 -18.09 3.36
C CYS A 37 16.28 -16.81 2.49
N ASN A 38 17.40 -16.37 1.89
CA ASN A 38 17.43 -15.13 1.13
C ASN A 38 16.56 -15.16 -0.14
N GLY A 39 16.38 -16.33 -0.76
CA GLY A 39 15.49 -16.51 -1.91
C GLY A 39 14.03 -16.20 -1.56
N ASP A 40 13.50 -16.85 -0.51
CA ASP A 40 12.14 -16.64 -0.02
C ASP A 40 11.93 -15.18 0.44
N LYS A 41 12.95 -14.62 1.12
CA LYS A 41 12.95 -13.22 1.53
C LYS A 41 12.89 -12.27 0.33
N HIS A 42 13.63 -12.56 -0.74
CA HIS A 42 13.59 -11.76 -1.95
C HIS A 42 12.21 -11.83 -2.62
N ALA A 43 11.64 -13.03 -2.73
CA ALA A 43 10.29 -13.23 -3.29
C ALA A 43 9.23 -12.43 -2.51
N LEU A 44 9.25 -12.52 -1.17
CA LEU A 44 8.38 -11.71 -0.31
C LEU A 44 8.59 -10.20 -0.53
N SER A 45 9.85 -9.76 -0.66
CA SER A 45 10.18 -8.34 -0.86
C SER A 45 9.63 -7.82 -2.19
N MET A 46 9.66 -8.64 -3.25
CA MET A 46 9.10 -8.29 -4.55
C MET A 46 7.57 -8.20 -4.50
N CYS A 47 6.90 -9.15 -3.82
CA CYS A 47 5.46 -9.08 -3.61
C CYS A 47 5.04 -7.80 -2.86
N LEU A 48 5.69 -7.51 -1.72
CA LEU A 48 5.38 -6.32 -0.93
C LEU A 48 5.68 -5.01 -1.67
N LYS A 49 6.68 -5.01 -2.56
CA LYS A 49 6.97 -3.86 -3.43
C LYS A 49 5.83 -3.64 -4.43
N GLN A 50 5.32 -4.70 -5.04
CA GLN A 50 4.20 -4.64 -5.98
C GLN A 50 2.94 -4.13 -5.28
N GLU A 51 2.57 -4.72 -4.13
CA GLU A 51 1.43 -4.27 -3.32
C GLU A 51 1.54 -2.79 -2.93
N ARG A 52 2.75 -2.34 -2.56
CA ARG A 52 2.99 -0.92 -2.26
C ARG A 52 2.70 -0.04 -3.47
N ILE A 53 3.12 -0.44 -4.67
CA ILE A 53 2.88 0.32 -5.90
C ILE A 53 1.38 0.41 -6.17
N GLU A 54 0.67 -0.72 -6.14
CA GLU A 54 -0.76 -0.79 -6.40
C GLU A 54 -1.57 0.07 -5.42
N ARG A 55 -1.28 -0.05 -4.13
CA ARG A 55 -1.89 0.80 -3.10
C ARG A 55 -1.60 2.27 -3.32
N THR A 56 -0.36 2.63 -3.67
CA THR A 56 0.02 4.02 -3.91
C THR A 56 -0.68 4.58 -5.15
N THR A 57 -0.81 3.78 -6.21
CA THR A 57 -1.56 4.12 -7.42
C THR A 57 -3.03 4.35 -7.10
N ARG A 58 -3.69 3.41 -6.40
CA ARG A 58 -5.09 3.57 -5.97
C ARG A 58 -5.29 4.83 -5.13
N ASN A 59 -4.41 5.07 -4.17
CA ASN A 59 -4.49 6.26 -3.33
C ASN A 59 -4.31 7.55 -4.14
N ARG A 60 -3.42 7.54 -5.14
CA ARG A 60 -3.22 8.68 -6.04
C ARG A 60 -4.46 8.96 -6.88
N GLU A 61 -5.08 7.94 -7.48
CA GLU A 61 -6.31 8.11 -8.27
C GLU A 61 -7.48 8.59 -7.40
N ASN A 62 -7.66 7.99 -6.22
CA ASN A 62 -8.68 8.44 -5.26
C ASN A 62 -8.44 9.90 -4.81
N ALA A 63 -7.18 10.29 -4.61
CA ALA A 63 -6.85 11.67 -4.26
C ALA A 63 -7.17 12.64 -5.40
N LYS A 64 -6.89 12.27 -6.66
CA LYS A 64 -7.28 13.08 -7.83
C LYS A 64 -8.80 13.26 -7.90
N GLU A 65 -9.56 12.19 -7.71
CA GLU A 65 -11.02 12.24 -7.74
C GLU A 65 -11.57 13.14 -6.62
N ARG A 66 -11.07 12.97 -5.38
CA ARG A 66 -11.45 13.82 -4.24
C ARG A 66 -11.12 15.28 -4.51
N ASN A 67 -9.91 15.57 -5.01
CA ASN A 67 -9.48 16.93 -5.33
C ASN A 67 -10.35 17.56 -6.42
N LYS A 68 -10.75 16.79 -7.45
CA LYS A 68 -11.69 17.25 -8.49
C LYS A 68 -13.03 17.66 -7.87
N LYS A 69 -13.63 16.77 -7.06
CA LYS A 69 -14.91 17.05 -6.38
C LYS A 69 -14.83 18.27 -5.46
N SER A 70 -13.76 18.39 -4.68
CA SER A 70 -13.54 19.54 -3.79
C SER A 70 -13.41 20.84 -4.58
N ARG A 71 -12.69 20.85 -5.70
CA ARG A 71 -12.56 22.04 -6.55
C ARG A 71 -13.88 22.43 -7.20
N GLU A 72 -14.65 21.47 -7.69
CA GLU A 72 -15.98 21.72 -8.25
C GLU A 72 -16.97 22.22 -7.20
N ALA A 73 -16.92 21.71 -5.97
CA ALA A 73 -17.74 22.20 -4.87
C ALA A 73 -17.37 23.63 -4.47
N LEU A 74 -16.07 23.93 -4.37
CA LEU A 74 -15.58 25.27 -4.05
C LEU A 74 -15.97 26.28 -5.14
N ALA A 75 -15.77 25.94 -6.42
CA ALA A 75 -16.14 26.82 -7.53
C ALA A 75 -17.65 27.12 -7.58
N ARG A 76 -18.50 26.13 -7.28
CA ARG A 76 -19.95 26.33 -7.17
C ARG A 76 -20.31 27.27 -6.02
N TYR A 77 -19.72 27.07 -4.86
CA TYR A 77 -19.92 27.94 -3.71
C TYR A 77 -19.49 29.39 -4.01
N ASP A 78 -18.34 29.57 -4.65
CA ASP A 78 -17.84 30.90 -5.03
C ASP A 78 -18.77 31.59 -6.05
N GLN A 79 -19.35 30.84 -6.99
CA GLN A 79 -20.35 31.34 -7.94
C GLN A 79 -21.65 31.75 -7.24
N GLU A 80 -22.22 30.86 -6.40
CA GLU A 80 -23.43 31.14 -5.63
C GLU A 80 -23.26 32.38 -4.74
N LYS A 81 -22.09 32.53 -4.13
CA LYS A 81 -21.75 33.69 -3.32
C LYS A 81 -21.67 34.97 -4.16
N ALA A 82 -21.01 34.93 -5.31
CA ALA A 82 -20.90 36.09 -6.20
C ALA A 82 -22.27 36.53 -6.74
N GLU A 83 -23.14 35.59 -7.07
CA GLU A 83 -24.53 35.87 -7.48
C GLU A 83 -25.36 36.48 -6.35
N ALA A 84 -25.18 35.99 -5.11
CA ALA A 84 -25.87 36.53 -3.93
C ALA A 84 -25.38 37.94 -3.54
N GLU A 85 -24.09 38.24 -3.70
CA GLU A 85 -23.51 39.57 -3.41
C GLU A 85 -23.80 40.60 -4.50
N GLY A 86 -24.08 40.16 -5.73
CA GLY A 86 -24.45 41.01 -6.87
C GLY A 86 -25.94 41.36 -6.97
N ARG A 87 -26.77 40.87 -6.03
CA ARG A 87 -28.23 41.08 -5.96
C ARG A 87 -28.60 41.99 -4.79
#